data_AF-A0A316E580-F1
#
_entry.id   AF-A0A316E580-F1
#
_cell.length_a   1.000
_cell.length_b   1.000
_cell.length_c   1.000
_cell.angle_alpha   90.00
_cell.angle_beta   90.00
_cell.angle_gamma   90.00
#
_symmetry.space_group_name_H-M   'P 1'
#
loop_
_entity.id
_entity.type
_entity.pdbx_description
1 polymer ?
#
loop_
_entity_poly.entity_id
_entity_poly.type
_entity_poly.pdbx_seq_one_letter_code
_entity_poly.pdbx_strand_id
1 'polypeptide(L)'
;MKNLILLFISIVFGFQGIGQTKKMTPFKPDQHGFKFDNTFKNIFIDALDWRTGGLCGGMVYTALDYYKTRGRSIPKTIYRPTEGSPLQRYLYDRQVTSLTSNLDKWGEIGFNPDGARNSEFFNWGIENKRGSRINELRSYIDRGIPVPLGMQSVGEEETDPGNHQILAIGYDFGSAQDLASGSYKRKMKIYVYDPNFNGAIKTLVPNFEQETFFYLENPKKRWRTYFVDKNYRAKTPIKISLTDYPNDGKIHELVFEFGVGGDDLRGGNDNLNLTLNYHGSAPQKVYNVNKGNKWIDNYSQFITVPLKTPIALNKIKSVELHTISGNDNFNLNKLKINARGYKVNRRIYEKLGAPLKRFTGKDKIFRVLVNPNPPTIALSRVNLGTGKTGVKPTPTGKKKIDKLRLWIRTGDDDLRGGNDNLNIVIHYGNGRKQAVNNVNKGTRWKDKSLNSVDISLNNNIYAISEISQVVLQTTFRGGLGGDNWNLNAIRIEARSGNTAVGNYYERGVDDKILHRFTANKRTFTARR
;
A
#
# COMPACT_ATOMS: atom_id res chain seq x y z
N MET A 1 -51.72 -58.47 -33.86
CA MET A 1 -51.05 -57.25 -34.37
C MET A 1 -51.62 -56.04 -33.64
N LYS A 2 -50.74 -55.26 -33.02
CA LYS A 2 -50.84 -53.82 -32.65
C LYS A 2 -51.90 -53.42 -31.62
N ASN A 3 -51.62 -52.61 -30.60
CA ASN A 3 -50.41 -52.17 -29.91
C ASN A 3 -50.94 -51.53 -28.61
N LEU A 4 -50.58 -52.09 -27.46
CA LEU A 4 -50.89 -51.49 -26.15
C LEU A 4 -49.79 -50.47 -25.84
N ILE A 5 -50.11 -49.18 -25.93
CA ILE A 5 -49.19 -48.09 -25.59
C ILE A 5 -49.15 -47.99 -24.05
N LEU A 6 -48.12 -48.58 -23.43
CA LEU A 6 -47.73 -48.25 -22.07
C LEU A 6 -47.04 -46.89 -22.07
N LEU A 7 -47.69 -45.90 -21.47
CA LEU A 7 -47.10 -44.59 -21.19
C LEU A 7 -46.19 -44.72 -19.96
N PHE A 8 -44.88 -44.91 -20.18
CA PHE A 8 -43.88 -44.79 -19.11
C PHE A 8 -43.75 -43.31 -18.73
N ILE A 9 -44.35 -42.93 -17.60
CA ILE A 9 -44.06 -41.66 -16.94
C ILE A 9 -42.68 -41.80 -16.29
N SER A 10 -41.65 -41.33 -16.99
CA SER A 10 -40.33 -41.13 -16.42
C SER A 10 -40.39 -39.96 -15.43
N ILE A 11 -40.70 -40.25 -14.17
CA ILE A 11 -40.42 -39.33 -13.06
C ILE A 11 -38.90 -39.27 -12.94
N VAL A 12 -38.29 -38.28 -13.58
CA VAL A 12 -36.91 -37.89 -13.30
C VAL A 12 -36.92 -37.23 -11.92
N PHE A 13 -36.85 -38.04 -10.87
CA PHE A 13 -36.27 -37.58 -9.62
C PHE A 13 -34.82 -37.23 -9.92
N GLY A 14 -34.58 -35.93 -10.17
CA GLY A 14 -33.24 -35.40 -10.13
C GLY A 14 -32.66 -35.73 -8.76
N PHE A 15 -31.76 -36.71 -8.70
CA PHE A 15 -30.88 -36.93 -7.57
C PHE A 15 -30.09 -35.63 -7.36
N GLN A 16 -30.61 -34.74 -6.51
CA GLN A 16 -29.83 -33.66 -5.94
C GLN A 16 -28.74 -34.35 -5.11
N GLY A 17 -27.49 -34.13 -5.51
CA GLY A 17 -26.33 -34.85 -4.98
C GLY A 17 -26.36 -34.97 -3.46
N ILE A 18 -26.00 -36.16 -2.98
CA ILE A 18 -25.86 -36.47 -1.56
C ILE A 18 -24.95 -35.42 -0.90
N GLY A 19 -25.59 -34.52 -0.15
CA GLY A 19 -25.18 -34.21 1.21
C GLY A 19 -23.94 -33.35 1.42
N GLN A 20 -23.69 -32.30 0.64
CA GLN A 20 -22.79 -31.22 1.08
C GLN A 20 -23.58 -29.96 1.44
N THR A 21 -23.27 -29.39 2.60
CA THR A 21 -23.89 -28.16 3.12
C THR A 21 -23.21 -26.91 2.59
N LYS A 22 -22.10 -27.05 1.84
CA LYS A 22 -21.35 -25.91 1.31
C LYS A 22 -22.22 -25.00 0.46
N LYS A 23 -22.26 -23.72 0.83
CA LYS A 23 -23.01 -22.67 0.12
C LYS A 23 -22.18 -21.40 0.04
N MET A 24 -22.24 -20.74 -1.12
CA MET A 24 -21.61 -19.45 -1.38
C MET A 24 -22.66 -18.49 -1.94
N THR A 25 -22.58 -17.24 -1.54
CA THR A 25 -23.33 -16.14 -2.15
C THR A 25 -22.63 -15.70 -3.44
N PRO A 26 -23.30 -14.97 -4.33
CA PRO A 26 -22.65 -14.38 -5.52
C PRO A 26 -21.67 -13.24 -5.20
N PHE A 27 -21.48 -12.86 -3.93
CA PHE A 27 -20.54 -11.80 -3.57
C PHE A 27 -19.09 -12.27 -3.77
N LYS A 28 -18.33 -11.55 -4.60
CA LYS A 28 -16.93 -11.83 -4.90
C LYS A 28 -16.03 -10.72 -4.32
N PRO A 29 -15.14 -11.00 -3.34
CA PRO A 29 -14.31 -9.96 -2.70
C PRO A 29 -13.45 -9.14 -3.66
N ASP A 30 -12.86 -9.79 -4.66
CA ASP A 30 -12.04 -9.19 -5.71
C ASP A 30 -12.84 -8.27 -6.66
N GLN A 31 -14.17 -8.37 -6.70
CA GLN A 31 -15.04 -7.53 -7.53
C GLN A 31 -15.83 -6.52 -6.69
N HIS A 32 -16.47 -6.98 -5.62
CA HIS A 32 -17.41 -6.22 -4.80
C HIS A 32 -16.81 -5.66 -3.52
N GLY A 33 -15.59 -6.06 -3.13
CA GLY A 33 -14.86 -5.49 -2.00
C GLY A 33 -13.94 -4.34 -2.38
N PHE A 34 -13.57 -3.49 -1.41
CA PHE A 34 -12.61 -2.41 -1.62
C PHE A 34 -11.23 -2.94 -2.03
N LYS A 35 -10.45 -2.15 -2.78
CA LYS A 35 -9.09 -2.50 -3.24
C LYS A 35 -7.98 -1.91 -2.38
N PHE A 36 -8.32 -1.38 -1.21
CA PHE A 36 -7.40 -0.90 -0.20
C PHE A 36 -7.73 -1.55 1.13
N ASP A 37 -6.71 -1.78 1.95
CA ASP A 37 -6.88 -2.35 3.28
C ASP A 37 -7.41 -1.32 4.28
N ASN A 38 -8.21 -1.79 5.23
CA ASN A 38 -8.65 -1.05 6.39
C ASN A 38 -7.48 -0.73 7.34
N THR A 39 -6.70 0.27 6.97
CA THR A 39 -5.59 0.84 7.75
C THR A 39 -5.98 2.20 8.32
N PHE A 40 -7.28 2.43 8.56
CA PHE A 40 -7.74 3.66 9.21
C PHE A 40 -7.33 3.65 10.69
N LYS A 41 -6.95 4.80 11.20
CA LYS A 41 -6.87 5.06 12.64
C LYS A 41 -7.84 6.20 12.92
N ASN A 42 -8.86 5.96 13.72
CA ASN A 42 -9.86 6.98 14.08
C ASN A 42 -9.96 7.06 15.60
N ILE A 43 -10.21 8.27 16.10
CA ILE A 43 -10.67 8.52 17.46
C ILE A 43 -12.20 8.56 17.36
N PHE A 44 -12.90 7.59 17.94
CA PHE A 44 -14.32 7.38 17.63
C PHE A 44 -15.26 8.25 18.48
N ILE A 45 -15.03 8.32 19.80
CA ILE A 45 -15.82 9.14 20.75
C ILE A 45 -14.94 9.43 21.99
N ASP A 46 -14.59 10.70 22.26
CA ASP A 46 -13.80 11.08 23.46
C ASP A 46 -14.54 10.75 24.77
N ALA A 47 -15.88 10.79 24.78
CA ALA A 47 -16.70 10.56 25.96
C ALA A 47 -16.84 9.09 26.40
N LEU A 48 -16.37 8.11 25.60
CA LEU A 48 -16.51 6.66 25.90
C LEU A 48 -15.19 5.86 25.74
N ASP A 49 -14.09 6.51 25.33
CA ASP A 49 -12.78 5.90 25.00
C ASP A 49 -12.86 4.59 24.18
N TRP A 50 -13.86 4.48 23.29
CA TRP A 50 -13.99 3.35 22.38
C TRP A 50 -13.18 3.59 21.11
N ARG A 51 -11.97 3.02 21.08
CA ARG A 51 -11.08 3.03 19.92
C ARG A 51 -11.34 1.79 19.06
N THR A 52 -11.96 1.95 17.89
CA THR A 52 -11.97 0.87 16.90
C THR A 52 -10.70 0.89 16.05
N GLY A 53 -10.12 -0.28 15.81
CA GLY A 53 -9.00 -0.47 14.88
C GLY A 53 -9.43 -0.32 13.42
N GLY A 54 -9.86 0.88 13.03
CA GLY A 54 -10.25 1.24 11.66
C GLY A 54 -11.76 1.41 11.43
N LEU A 55 -12.19 1.23 10.17
CA LEU A 55 -13.57 1.40 9.66
C LEU A 55 -14.14 0.09 9.11
N CYS A 56 -13.86 -1.05 9.76
CA CYS A 56 -14.22 -2.37 9.25
C CYS A 56 -15.73 -2.52 8.98
N GLY A 57 -16.60 -2.18 9.93
CA GLY A 57 -18.05 -2.20 9.79
C GLY A 57 -18.55 -1.24 8.71
N GLY A 58 -17.97 -0.03 8.66
CA GLY A 58 -18.26 0.95 7.62
C GLY A 58 -17.91 0.45 6.22
N MET A 59 -16.77 -0.21 6.07
CA MET A 59 -16.33 -0.82 4.81
C MET A 59 -17.20 -2.01 4.41
N VAL A 60 -17.58 -2.88 5.36
CA VAL A 60 -18.50 -4.01 5.11
C VAL A 60 -19.87 -3.52 4.68
N TYR A 61 -20.47 -2.59 5.44
CA TYR A 61 -21.78 -2.02 5.12
C TYR A 61 -21.76 -1.31 3.76
N THR A 62 -20.71 -0.55 3.48
CA THR A 62 -20.58 0.16 2.20
C THR A 62 -20.38 -0.83 1.03
N ALA A 63 -19.57 -1.89 1.19
CA ALA A 63 -19.41 -2.90 0.16
C ALA A 63 -20.75 -3.59 -0.16
N LEU A 64 -21.58 -3.88 0.86
CA LEU A 64 -22.94 -4.36 0.67
C LEU A 64 -23.86 -3.35 -0.01
N ASP A 65 -23.77 -2.07 0.33
CA ASP A 65 -24.56 -1.00 -0.30
C ASP A 65 -24.30 -0.94 -1.81
N TYR A 66 -23.03 -1.01 -2.23
CA TYR A 66 -22.67 -1.10 -3.65
C TYR A 66 -23.15 -2.40 -4.28
N TYR A 67 -22.91 -3.55 -3.64
CA TYR A 67 -23.34 -4.86 -4.15
C TYR A 67 -24.85 -4.95 -4.38
N LYS A 68 -25.65 -4.35 -3.49
CA LYS A 68 -27.12 -4.36 -3.58
C LYS A 68 -27.67 -3.30 -4.53
N THR A 69 -26.89 -2.29 -4.91
CA THR A 69 -27.36 -1.20 -5.77
C THR A 69 -27.06 -1.49 -7.24
N ARG A 70 -28.10 -1.77 -8.03
CA ARG A 70 -27.97 -1.99 -9.48
C ARG A 70 -27.30 -0.80 -10.17
N GLY A 71 -26.37 -1.10 -11.08
CA GLY A 71 -25.67 -0.09 -11.88
C GLY A 71 -24.63 0.73 -11.12
N ARG A 72 -24.29 0.39 -9.86
CA ARG A 72 -23.22 1.07 -9.10
C ARG A 72 -22.13 0.09 -8.72
N SER A 73 -20.95 0.23 -9.33
CA SER A 73 -19.76 -0.52 -8.95
C SER A 73 -19.08 0.11 -7.74
N ILE A 74 -18.52 -0.74 -6.87
CA ILE A 74 -17.66 -0.27 -5.78
C ILE A 74 -16.46 0.54 -6.32
N PRO A 75 -15.96 1.55 -5.58
CA PRO A 75 -14.77 2.31 -5.97
C PRO A 75 -13.57 1.40 -6.27
N LYS A 76 -13.01 1.51 -7.48
CA LYS A 76 -11.83 0.75 -7.95
C LYS A 76 -10.48 1.30 -7.43
N THR A 77 -10.48 2.33 -6.59
CA THR A 77 -9.23 2.91 -6.05
C THR A 77 -8.52 1.92 -5.14
N ILE A 78 -7.20 1.83 -5.30
CA ILE A 78 -6.31 1.06 -4.41
C ILE A 78 -5.76 1.90 -3.25
N TYR A 79 -6.08 3.19 -3.24
CA TYR A 79 -5.68 4.11 -2.17
C TYR A 79 -6.85 4.34 -1.23
N ARG A 80 -6.55 4.41 0.07
CA ARG A 80 -7.54 4.85 1.05
C ARG A 80 -8.06 6.24 0.68
N PRO A 81 -9.36 6.49 0.86
CA PRO A 81 -9.95 7.80 0.63
C PRO A 81 -9.35 8.84 1.56
N THR A 82 -9.23 10.06 1.05
CA THR A 82 -8.77 11.21 1.82
C THR A 82 -9.68 11.50 2.99
N GLU A 83 -9.08 11.88 4.11
CA GLU A 83 -9.81 12.26 5.31
C GLU A 83 -10.79 13.42 5.02
N GLY A 84 -12.03 13.25 5.47
CA GLY A 84 -13.13 14.17 5.19
C GLY A 84 -13.53 14.24 3.70
N SER A 85 -13.08 13.33 2.83
CA SER A 85 -13.66 13.18 1.48
C SER A 85 -15.06 12.54 1.57
N PRO A 86 -15.91 12.68 0.53
CA PRO A 86 -17.23 12.05 0.54
C PRO A 86 -17.19 10.54 0.80
N LEU A 87 -16.22 9.81 0.24
CA LEU A 87 -16.07 8.37 0.49
C LEU A 87 -15.66 8.08 1.93
N GLN A 88 -14.67 8.79 2.47
CA GLN A 88 -14.24 8.55 3.86
C GLN A 88 -15.36 8.87 4.85
N ARG A 89 -16.10 9.97 4.64
CA ARG A 89 -17.27 10.31 5.46
C ARG A 89 -18.36 9.24 5.36
N TYR A 90 -18.67 8.77 4.16
CA TYR A 90 -19.64 7.69 3.99
C TYR A 90 -19.23 6.40 4.71
N LEU A 91 -17.94 6.02 4.62
CA LEU A 91 -17.41 4.87 5.37
C LEU A 91 -17.56 5.08 6.88
N TYR A 92 -17.22 6.27 7.38
CA TYR A 92 -17.35 6.62 8.79
C TYR A 92 -18.81 6.58 9.26
N ASP A 93 -19.75 7.19 8.53
CA ASP A 93 -21.18 7.18 8.86
C ASP A 93 -21.74 5.75 8.91
N ARG A 94 -21.30 4.89 7.97
CA ARG A 94 -21.68 3.48 7.96
C ARG A 94 -21.04 2.70 9.11
N GLN A 95 -19.84 3.05 9.56
CA GLN A 95 -19.22 2.48 10.75
C GLN A 95 -20.00 2.87 12.02
N VAL A 96 -20.38 4.15 12.16
CA VAL A 96 -21.24 4.60 13.26
C VAL A 96 -22.56 3.83 13.25
N THR A 97 -23.20 3.71 12.08
CA THR A 97 -24.45 2.95 11.92
C THR A 97 -24.27 1.48 12.32
N SER A 98 -23.21 0.82 11.86
CA SER A 98 -22.98 -0.60 12.12
C SER A 98 -22.71 -0.91 13.60
N LEU A 99 -22.10 0.03 14.32
CA LEU A 99 -21.88 -0.09 15.77
C LEU A 99 -23.16 0.22 16.54
N THR A 100 -23.77 1.39 16.30
CA THR A 100 -24.95 1.87 17.03
C THR A 100 -26.15 0.95 16.89
N SER A 101 -26.38 0.39 15.70
CA SER A 101 -27.46 -0.56 15.44
C SER A 101 -27.25 -1.94 16.06
N ASN A 102 -26.06 -2.23 16.61
CA ASN A 102 -25.73 -3.51 17.23
C ASN A 102 -25.18 -3.35 18.67
N LEU A 103 -25.49 -2.23 19.34
CA LEU A 103 -24.99 -1.95 20.70
C LEU A 103 -25.39 -3.02 21.71
N ASP A 104 -26.61 -3.55 21.60
CA ASP A 104 -27.11 -4.65 22.41
C ASP A 104 -26.22 -5.90 22.27
N LYS A 105 -25.85 -6.25 21.02
CA LYS A 105 -25.00 -7.40 20.72
C LYS A 105 -23.56 -7.19 21.17
N TRP A 106 -23.01 -5.99 20.96
CA TRP A 106 -21.67 -5.65 21.44
C TRP A 106 -21.59 -5.64 22.97
N GLY A 107 -22.62 -5.14 23.66
CA GLY A 107 -22.71 -5.22 25.12
C GLY A 107 -22.81 -6.66 25.62
N GLU A 108 -23.65 -7.47 24.99
CA GLU A 108 -23.88 -8.88 25.35
C GLU A 108 -22.59 -9.71 25.29
N ILE A 109 -21.82 -9.60 24.21
CA ILE A 109 -20.58 -10.36 24.00
C ILE A 109 -19.33 -9.68 24.57
N GLY A 110 -19.41 -8.38 24.91
CA GLY A 110 -18.33 -7.63 25.54
C GLY A 110 -18.26 -7.84 27.04
N PHE A 111 -19.38 -8.20 27.68
CA PHE A 111 -19.43 -8.49 29.10
C PHE A 111 -18.91 -9.90 29.42
N ASN A 112 -17.60 -9.99 29.69
CA ASN A 112 -16.87 -11.22 29.99
C ASN A 112 -15.84 -10.99 31.12
N PRO A 113 -16.29 -10.72 32.36
CA PRO A 113 -15.38 -10.44 33.47
C PRO A 113 -14.43 -11.64 33.69
N ASP A 114 -13.13 -11.34 33.69
CA ASP A 114 -12.04 -12.32 33.89
C ASP A 114 -12.13 -13.57 33.00
N GLY A 115 -12.76 -13.47 31.83
CA GLY A 115 -12.92 -14.60 30.92
C GLY A 115 -13.94 -15.65 31.35
N ALA A 116 -14.77 -15.39 32.38
CA ALA A 116 -15.71 -16.35 32.95
C ALA A 116 -16.74 -16.93 31.95
N ARG A 117 -16.93 -16.29 30.80
CA ARG A 117 -17.86 -16.68 29.74
C ARG A 117 -17.16 -17.13 28.46
N ASN A 118 -15.85 -17.39 28.50
CA ASN A 118 -15.07 -17.80 27.34
C ASN A 118 -15.67 -19.02 26.63
N SER A 119 -15.92 -20.10 27.37
CA SER A 119 -16.49 -21.33 26.82
C SER A 119 -17.94 -21.15 26.36
N GLU A 120 -18.75 -20.35 27.07
CA GLU A 120 -20.12 -20.02 26.69
C GLU A 120 -20.13 -19.32 25.32
N PHE A 121 -19.33 -18.26 25.17
CA PHE A 121 -19.25 -17.46 23.96
C PHE A 121 -18.73 -18.24 22.76
N PHE A 122 -17.71 -19.07 22.97
CA PHE A 122 -17.22 -19.97 21.93
C PHE A 122 -18.34 -20.92 21.46
N ASN A 123 -19.05 -21.55 22.41
CA ASN A 123 -20.12 -22.48 22.12
C ASN A 123 -21.29 -21.83 21.35
N TRP A 124 -21.64 -20.58 21.64
CA TRP A 124 -22.64 -19.84 20.85
C TRP A 124 -22.30 -19.76 19.36
N GLY A 125 -21.01 -19.67 19.01
CA GLY A 125 -20.55 -19.58 17.62
C GLY A 125 -20.61 -20.92 16.86
N ILE A 126 -20.67 -22.05 17.57
CA ILE A 126 -20.63 -23.40 16.98
C ILE A 126 -21.89 -24.23 17.22
N GLU A 127 -22.86 -23.77 18.02
CA GLU A 127 -24.05 -24.56 18.34
C GLU A 127 -25.08 -24.60 17.20
N ASN A 128 -25.71 -25.75 17.01
CA ASN A 128 -26.76 -25.98 16.01
C ASN A 128 -28.12 -26.17 16.68
N LYS A 129 -28.66 -25.09 17.25
CA LYS A 129 -30.01 -25.06 17.82
C LYS A 129 -30.83 -23.95 17.16
N ARG A 130 -32.16 -24.07 17.19
CA ARG A 130 -33.04 -23.02 16.65
C ARG A 130 -32.67 -21.67 17.28
N GLY A 131 -32.45 -20.66 16.44
CA GLY A 131 -32.04 -19.32 16.88
C GLY A 131 -30.53 -19.14 17.14
N SER A 132 -29.70 -20.17 16.94
CA SER A 132 -28.25 -20.01 17.07
C SER A 132 -27.62 -19.23 15.92
N ARG A 133 -26.41 -18.72 16.15
CA ARG A 133 -25.63 -17.94 15.19
C ARG A 133 -25.39 -18.67 13.86
N ILE A 134 -25.16 -20.00 13.90
CA ILE A 134 -24.99 -20.77 12.66
C ILE A 134 -26.30 -20.84 11.87
N ASN A 135 -27.45 -20.99 12.55
CA ASN A 135 -28.76 -21.07 11.89
C ASN A 135 -29.17 -19.70 11.34
N GLU A 136 -28.87 -18.63 12.06
CA GLU A 136 -29.02 -17.26 11.56
C GLU A 136 -28.18 -17.05 10.30
N LEU A 137 -26.88 -17.39 10.33
CA LEU A 137 -25.98 -17.25 9.18
C LEU A 137 -26.51 -18.01 7.96
N ARG A 138 -26.86 -19.30 8.14
CA ARG A 138 -27.42 -20.15 7.08
C ARG A 138 -28.68 -19.55 6.48
N SER A 139 -29.58 -19.01 7.30
CA SER A 139 -30.81 -18.38 6.83
C SER A 139 -30.59 -17.23 5.85
N TYR A 140 -29.43 -16.57 5.86
CA TYR A 140 -29.06 -15.55 4.88
C TYR A 140 -28.32 -16.15 3.68
N ILE A 141 -27.29 -16.96 3.94
CA ILE A 141 -26.43 -17.52 2.89
C ILE A 141 -27.20 -18.48 1.97
N ASP A 142 -28.15 -19.26 2.49
CA ASP A 142 -28.99 -20.18 1.71
C ASP A 142 -29.88 -19.44 0.70
N ARG A 143 -30.22 -18.17 0.99
CA ARG A 143 -30.93 -17.26 0.09
C ARG A 143 -30.00 -16.47 -0.84
N GLY A 144 -28.70 -16.76 -0.83
CA GLY A 144 -27.69 -16.04 -1.61
C GLY A 144 -27.39 -14.63 -1.07
N ILE A 145 -27.74 -14.34 0.18
CA ILE A 145 -27.59 -13.01 0.79
C ILE A 145 -26.32 -13.01 1.67
N PRO A 146 -25.26 -12.26 1.31
CA PRO A 146 -24.12 -12.06 2.21
C PRO A 146 -24.54 -11.24 3.43
N VAL A 147 -23.99 -11.56 4.61
CA VAL A 147 -24.44 -11.00 5.90
C VAL A 147 -23.25 -10.56 6.76
N PRO A 148 -23.26 -9.35 7.35
CA PRO A 148 -22.18 -8.92 8.22
C PRO A 148 -22.10 -9.75 9.50
N LEU A 149 -20.90 -9.94 10.01
CA LEU A 149 -20.64 -10.54 11.31
C LEU A 149 -19.88 -9.54 12.19
N GLY A 150 -20.29 -9.40 13.44
CA GLY A 150 -19.49 -8.73 14.47
C GLY A 150 -18.66 -9.75 15.24
N MET A 151 -17.36 -9.54 15.32
CA MET A 151 -16.36 -10.44 15.90
C MET A 151 -15.85 -9.86 17.22
N GLN A 152 -15.94 -10.65 18.30
CA GLN A 152 -15.41 -10.27 19.61
C GLN A 152 -13.95 -10.73 19.73
N SER A 153 -13.06 -9.80 20.07
CA SER A 153 -11.65 -10.09 20.32
C SER A 153 -11.48 -11.07 21.48
N VAL A 154 -10.40 -11.84 21.43
CA VAL A 154 -9.90 -12.60 22.57
C VAL A 154 -9.16 -11.65 23.54
N GLY A 155 -8.26 -10.82 23.02
CA GLY A 155 -7.55 -9.80 23.80
C GLY A 155 -6.50 -10.35 24.77
N GLU A 156 -6.05 -11.60 24.59
CA GLU A 156 -5.13 -12.30 25.49
C GLU A 156 -3.66 -12.17 25.03
N GLU A 157 -3.42 -12.01 23.73
CA GLU A 157 -2.08 -11.81 23.16
C GLU A 157 -1.97 -10.47 22.42
N GLU A 158 -0.78 -9.86 22.39
CA GLU A 158 -0.52 -8.64 21.60
C GLU A 158 -0.82 -8.80 20.10
N THR A 159 -0.79 -10.04 19.60
CA THR A 159 -1.05 -10.33 18.19
C THR A 159 -2.54 -10.45 17.86
N ASP A 160 -3.38 -10.56 18.90
CA ASP A 160 -4.82 -10.69 18.75
C ASP A 160 -5.42 -9.41 18.14
N PRO A 161 -6.31 -9.55 17.14
CA PRO A 161 -7.04 -8.42 16.61
C PRO A 161 -8.04 -7.92 17.67
N GLY A 162 -8.28 -6.61 17.71
CA GLY A 162 -9.42 -6.06 18.44
C GLY A 162 -10.77 -6.50 17.87
N ASN A 163 -11.85 -6.00 18.46
CA ASN A 163 -13.21 -6.22 17.93
C ASN A 163 -13.28 -5.81 16.46
N HIS A 164 -13.95 -6.61 15.65
CA HIS A 164 -13.88 -6.50 14.20
C HIS A 164 -15.24 -6.75 13.54
N GLN A 165 -15.42 -6.28 12.31
CA GLN A 165 -16.62 -6.55 11.52
C GLN A 165 -16.22 -7.03 10.13
N ILE A 166 -16.80 -8.17 9.72
CA ILE A 166 -16.50 -8.86 8.47
C ILE A 166 -17.79 -9.20 7.74
N LEU A 167 -17.70 -9.69 6.51
CA LEU A 167 -18.87 -10.11 5.74
C LEU A 167 -18.83 -11.62 5.47
N ALA A 168 -19.77 -12.38 6.02
CA ALA A 168 -19.96 -13.76 5.63
C ALA A 168 -20.51 -13.83 4.21
N ILE A 169 -19.81 -14.58 3.35
CA ILE A 169 -20.14 -14.78 1.93
C ILE A 169 -20.39 -16.23 1.60
N GLY A 170 -20.16 -17.15 2.55
CA GLY A 170 -20.45 -18.56 2.40
C GLY A 170 -20.13 -19.35 3.67
N TYR A 171 -20.45 -20.64 3.66
CA TYR A 171 -20.08 -21.58 4.70
C TYR A 171 -19.90 -22.99 4.12
N ASP A 172 -19.24 -23.86 4.89
CA ASP A 172 -19.18 -25.30 4.68
C ASP A 172 -19.18 -25.99 6.05
N PHE A 173 -20.25 -26.71 6.37
CA PHE A 173 -20.43 -27.42 7.64
C PHE A 173 -20.40 -28.95 7.43
N GLY A 174 -19.81 -29.43 6.33
CA GLY A 174 -19.80 -30.85 5.99
C GLY A 174 -21.14 -31.31 5.43
N SER A 175 -21.62 -32.48 5.86
CA SER A 175 -22.84 -33.12 5.36
C SER A 175 -24.07 -32.94 6.27
N ALA A 176 -25.24 -33.32 5.77
CA ALA A 176 -26.45 -33.41 6.60
C ALA A 176 -26.26 -34.40 7.77
N GLN A 177 -25.54 -35.50 7.54
CA GLN A 177 -25.18 -36.46 8.58
C GLN A 177 -24.26 -35.82 9.63
N ASP A 178 -23.30 -34.99 9.20
CA ASP A 178 -22.41 -34.28 10.11
C ASP A 178 -23.17 -33.28 11.01
N LEU A 179 -24.20 -32.61 10.46
CA LEU A 179 -25.07 -31.73 11.22
C LEU A 179 -25.91 -32.51 12.25
N ALA A 180 -26.40 -33.69 11.88
CA ALA A 180 -27.23 -34.54 12.74
C ALA A 180 -26.42 -35.18 13.88
N SER A 181 -25.19 -35.61 13.61
CA SER A 181 -24.30 -36.24 14.62
C SER A 181 -23.52 -35.23 15.47
N GLY A 182 -23.46 -33.97 15.06
CA GLY A 182 -22.64 -32.94 15.69
C GLY A 182 -21.19 -32.88 15.20
N SER A 183 -20.74 -33.79 14.33
CA SER A 183 -19.38 -33.80 13.79
C SER A 183 -19.07 -32.60 12.88
N TYR A 184 -20.10 -31.87 12.42
CA TYR A 184 -19.94 -30.62 11.65
C TYR A 184 -19.04 -29.60 12.34
N LYS A 185 -19.02 -29.58 13.68
CA LYS A 185 -18.22 -28.66 14.50
C LYS A 185 -16.73 -28.67 14.11
N ARG A 186 -16.17 -29.84 13.79
CA ARG A 186 -14.76 -29.99 13.36
C ARG A 186 -14.54 -29.72 11.86
N LYS A 187 -15.62 -29.67 11.08
CA LYS A 187 -15.61 -29.38 9.62
C LYS A 187 -16.02 -27.95 9.30
N MET A 188 -16.48 -27.21 10.30
CA MET A 188 -17.06 -25.88 10.19
C MET A 188 -16.09 -24.89 9.55
N LYS A 189 -16.51 -24.29 8.44
CA LYS A 189 -15.86 -23.17 7.77
C LYS A 189 -16.88 -22.09 7.50
N ILE A 190 -16.52 -20.84 7.76
CA ILE A 190 -17.24 -19.66 7.27
C ILE A 190 -16.29 -18.93 6.32
N TYR A 191 -16.74 -18.73 5.08
CA TYR A 191 -16.01 -17.97 4.08
C TYR A 191 -16.39 -16.50 4.18
N VAL A 192 -15.40 -15.62 4.28
CA VAL A 192 -15.62 -14.21 4.56
C VAL A 192 -14.86 -13.28 3.62
N TYR A 193 -15.46 -12.11 3.36
CA TYR A 193 -14.74 -10.91 2.97
C TYR A 193 -14.35 -10.14 4.23
N ASP A 194 -13.06 -9.89 4.40
CA ASP A 194 -12.51 -9.08 5.49
C ASP A 194 -11.84 -7.81 4.91
N PRO A 195 -12.28 -6.60 5.30
CA PRO A 195 -11.71 -5.36 4.78
C PRO A 195 -10.25 -5.11 5.18
N ASN A 196 -9.68 -5.89 6.12
CA ASN A 196 -8.25 -5.86 6.45
C ASN A 196 -7.41 -6.66 5.43
N PHE A 197 -8.04 -7.46 4.56
CA PHE A 197 -7.38 -8.31 3.56
C PHE A 197 -8.06 -8.10 2.19
N ASN A 198 -7.75 -6.98 1.53
CA ASN A 198 -8.43 -6.58 0.31
C ASN A 198 -8.43 -7.70 -0.76
N GLY A 199 -9.56 -7.85 -1.46
CA GLY A 199 -9.73 -8.78 -2.57
C GLY A 199 -9.68 -10.29 -2.24
N ALA A 200 -9.28 -10.68 -1.03
CA ALA A 200 -9.14 -12.08 -0.64
C ALA A 200 -10.40 -12.65 0.01
N ILE A 201 -10.62 -13.96 -0.17
CA ILE A 201 -11.50 -14.75 0.69
C ILE A 201 -10.67 -15.23 1.88
N LYS A 202 -11.23 -15.13 3.09
CA LYS A 202 -10.67 -15.74 4.31
C LYS A 202 -11.58 -16.86 4.80
N THR A 203 -11.01 -17.85 5.47
CA THR A 203 -11.71 -19.02 5.98
C THR A 203 -11.65 -19.04 7.50
N LEU A 204 -12.74 -18.64 8.15
CA LEU A 204 -12.89 -18.66 9.60
C LEU A 204 -13.28 -20.08 10.05
N VAL A 205 -12.53 -20.63 11.01
CA VAL A 205 -12.74 -21.97 11.58
C VAL A 205 -12.64 -21.93 13.11
N PRO A 206 -13.32 -22.85 13.82
CA PRO A 206 -13.19 -22.98 15.27
C PRO A 206 -11.87 -23.67 15.68
N ASN A 207 -11.25 -23.17 16.74
CA ASN A 207 -10.20 -23.82 17.53
C ASN A 207 -10.80 -24.27 18.86
N PHE A 208 -10.90 -25.57 19.08
CA PHE A 208 -11.51 -26.13 20.28
C PHE A 208 -10.58 -26.18 21.49
N GLU A 209 -9.27 -26.17 21.27
CA GLU A 209 -8.28 -26.18 22.36
C GLU A 209 -8.23 -24.82 23.04
N GLN A 210 -8.27 -23.75 22.25
CA GLN A 210 -8.25 -22.37 22.75
C GLN A 210 -9.66 -21.77 22.93
N GLU A 211 -10.70 -22.48 22.47
CA GLU A 211 -12.07 -21.99 22.42
C GLU A 211 -12.21 -20.66 21.66
N THR A 212 -11.54 -20.56 20.51
CA THR A 212 -11.53 -19.35 19.68
C THR A 212 -11.90 -19.66 18.23
N PHE A 213 -12.09 -18.63 17.42
CA PHE A 213 -12.18 -18.72 15.96
C PHE A 213 -10.97 -18.04 15.34
N PHE A 214 -10.43 -18.61 14.27
CA PHE A 214 -9.28 -18.04 13.56
C PHE A 214 -9.38 -18.22 12.06
N TYR A 215 -8.56 -17.47 11.31
CA TYR A 215 -8.42 -17.68 9.87
C TYR A 215 -7.39 -18.76 9.56
N LEU A 216 -7.75 -19.74 8.72
CA LEU A 216 -6.77 -20.72 8.21
C LEU A 216 -5.58 -20.03 7.53
N GLU A 217 -5.84 -18.94 6.82
CA GLU A 217 -4.82 -18.18 6.11
C GLU A 217 -3.99 -17.28 7.04
N ASN A 218 -4.46 -17.02 8.27
CA ASN A 218 -3.81 -16.15 9.24
C ASN A 218 -4.09 -16.62 10.69
N PRO A 219 -3.45 -17.71 11.17
CA PRO A 219 -3.82 -18.35 12.44
C PRO A 219 -3.64 -17.50 13.69
N LYS A 220 -2.79 -16.46 13.64
CA LYS A 220 -2.62 -15.49 14.72
C LYS A 220 -3.79 -14.50 14.88
N LYS A 221 -4.76 -14.52 13.97
CA LYS A 221 -5.95 -13.66 14.06
C LYS A 221 -7.08 -14.46 14.70
N ARG A 222 -7.25 -14.25 16.01
CA ARG A 222 -8.19 -15.00 16.84
C ARG A 222 -9.32 -14.11 17.37
N TRP A 223 -10.50 -14.70 17.48
CA TRP A 223 -11.70 -14.06 18.04
C TRP A 223 -12.39 -15.04 18.99
N ARG A 224 -12.93 -14.54 20.10
CA ARG A 224 -13.64 -15.38 21.07
C ARG A 224 -14.94 -15.91 20.48
N THR A 225 -15.67 -15.05 19.77
CA THR A 225 -16.95 -15.42 19.15
C THR A 225 -17.37 -14.42 18.07
N TYR A 226 -18.51 -14.68 17.43
CA TYR A 226 -19.13 -13.78 16.45
C TYR A 226 -20.65 -13.74 16.57
N PHE A 227 -21.30 -12.63 16.24
CA PHE A 227 -22.76 -12.57 16.06
C PHE A 227 -23.13 -12.22 14.62
N VAL A 228 -24.32 -12.63 14.19
CA VAL A 228 -24.87 -12.29 12.87
C VAL A 228 -25.58 -10.93 12.95
N ASP A 229 -25.11 -9.97 12.17
CA ASP A 229 -25.71 -8.64 12.10
C ASP A 229 -26.95 -8.66 11.20
N LYS A 230 -28.12 -8.79 11.84
CA LYS A 230 -29.43 -8.72 11.19
C LYS A 230 -29.95 -7.28 11.05
N ASN A 231 -29.21 -6.31 11.57
CA ASN A 231 -29.61 -4.91 11.65
C ASN A 231 -29.11 -4.09 10.45
N TYR A 232 -28.25 -4.65 9.60
CA TYR A 232 -27.92 -4.06 8.31
C TYR A 232 -29.18 -3.65 7.53
N ARG A 233 -29.21 -2.38 7.12
CA ARG A 233 -30.18 -1.83 6.17
C ARG A 233 -29.44 -1.23 5.00
N ALA A 234 -29.89 -1.56 3.79
CA ALA A 234 -29.27 -1.07 2.56
C ALA A 234 -29.44 0.45 2.47
N LYS A 235 -28.35 1.15 2.15
CA LYS A 235 -28.36 2.57 1.85
C LYS A 235 -27.88 2.75 0.42
N THR A 236 -28.46 3.69 -0.31
CA THR A 236 -27.96 4.04 -1.65
C THR A 236 -26.57 4.65 -1.50
N PRO A 237 -25.50 4.01 -2.01
CA PRO A 237 -24.14 4.48 -1.80
C PRO A 237 -23.89 5.73 -2.63
N ILE A 238 -22.99 6.61 -2.18
CA ILE A 238 -22.64 7.79 -2.97
C ILE A 238 -22.13 7.40 -4.37
N LYS A 239 -22.51 8.16 -5.40
CA LYS A 239 -21.97 7.94 -6.74
C LYS A 239 -20.56 8.52 -6.79
N ILE A 240 -19.57 7.68 -6.49
CA ILE A 240 -18.18 8.09 -6.65
C ILE A 240 -17.80 7.81 -8.09
N SER A 241 -17.70 8.88 -8.86
CA SER A 241 -17.01 8.83 -10.12
C SER A 241 -15.52 8.68 -9.84
N LEU A 242 -15.05 7.45 -9.62
CA LEU A 242 -13.68 7.13 -9.97
C LEU A 242 -13.70 6.85 -11.45
N THR A 243 -13.88 7.92 -12.23
CA THR A 243 -13.98 7.86 -13.69
C THR A 243 -12.91 6.91 -14.20
N ASP A 244 -13.32 5.99 -15.06
CA ASP A 244 -12.44 5.60 -16.15
C ASP A 244 -12.14 6.93 -16.85
N TYR A 245 -11.03 7.56 -16.49
CA TYR A 245 -10.64 8.87 -17.00
C TYR A 245 -10.74 8.85 -18.53
N PRO A 246 -11.02 9.97 -19.20
CA PRO A 246 -11.01 9.98 -20.66
C PRO A 246 -9.67 9.47 -21.17
N ASN A 247 -9.69 8.69 -22.25
CA ASN A 247 -8.48 8.20 -22.91
C ASN A 247 -7.78 9.35 -23.66
N ASP A 248 -7.30 10.35 -22.92
CA ASP A 248 -6.72 11.60 -23.42
C ASP A 248 -5.19 11.67 -23.21
N GLY A 249 -4.59 10.61 -22.67
CA GLY A 249 -3.17 10.54 -22.36
C GLY A 249 -2.72 11.47 -21.23
N LYS A 250 -3.65 12.08 -20.49
CA LYS A 250 -3.36 13.03 -19.41
C LYS A 250 -3.57 12.40 -18.04
N ILE A 251 -2.93 13.02 -17.05
CA ILE A 251 -3.25 12.81 -15.64
C ILE A 251 -4.27 13.86 -15.20
N HIS A 252 -5.14 13.43 -14.30
CA HIS A 252 -6.30 14.20 -13.82
C HIS A 252 -6.23 14.44 -12.31
N GLU A 253 -5.44 13.66 -11.58
CA GLU A 253 -5.21 13.86 -10.14
C GLU A 253 -3.84 13.32 -9.70
N LEU A 254 -3.41 13.77 -8.52
CA LEU A 254 -2.28 13.22 -7.79
C LEU A 254 -2.76 12.64 -6.44
N VAL A 255 -2.29 11.45 -6.09
CA VAL A 255 -2.50 10.84 -4.78
C VAL A 255 -1.20 10.87 -3.99
N PHE A 256 -1.21 11.62 -2.91
CA PHE A 256 -0.13 11.76 -1.95
C PHE A 256 -0.33 10.77 -0.80
N GLU A 257 0.75 10.10 -0.41
CA GLU A 257 0.84 9.32 0.81
C GLU A 257 1.93 9.96 1.68
N PHE A 258 1.52 10.56 2.80
CA PHE A 258 2.37 11.17 3.81
C PHE A 258 2.51 10.19 4.97
N GLY A 259 3.71 9.68 5.24
CA GLY A 259 3.97 8.96 6.49
C GLY A 259 4.46 9.95 7.55
N VAL A 260 3.64 10.16 8.56
CA VAL A 260 3.96 10.92 9.77
C VAL A 260 4.68 10.02 10.76
N GLY A 261 5.72 10.50 11.43
CA GLY A 261 6.47 9.68 12.38
C GLY A 261 7.47 10.45 13.25
N GLY A 262 7.48 10.20 14.56
CA GLY A 262 8.31 10.86 15.57
C GLY A 262 7.86 12.27 15.98
N ASP A 263 6.84 12.84 15.33
CA ASP A 263 6.16 14.09 15.74
C ASP A 263 4.91 14.30 14.85
N ASP A 264 3.76 14.60 15.46
CA ASP A 264 2.48 14.69 14.77
C ASP A 264 2.26 16.04 14.05
N LEU A 265 1.25 16.15 13.19
CA LEU A 265 0.76 17.45 12.73
C LEU A 265 -0.49 17.77 13.54
N ARG A 266 -0.46 18.75 14.44
CA ARG A 266 -1.59 19.03 15.36
C ARG A 266 -2.91 19.40 14.68
N GLY A 267 -2.89 20.03 13.51
CA GLY A 267 -4.10 20.61 12.94
C GLY A 267 -4.49 21.94 13.61
N GLY A 268 -5.76 22.34 13.52
CA GLY A 268 -6.20 23.66 14.00
C GLY A 268 -5.51 24.78 13.24
N ASN A 269 -4.57 25.48 13.88
CA ASN A 269 -3.73 26.51 13.26
C ASN A 269 -2.47 25.93 12.60
N ASP A 270 -2.09 24.70 12.94
CA ASP A 270 -0.93 23.96 12.42
C ASP A 270 -1.32 23.09 11.23
N ASN A 271 -1.27 23.67 10.04
CA ASN A 271 -1.70 23.00 8.80
C ASN A 271 -0.61 22.90 7.74
N LEU A 272 -0.80 21.96 6.82
CA LEU A 272 0.07 21.76 5.67
C LEU A 272 -0.60 22.33 4.41
N ASN A 273 0.14 23.16 3.68
CA ASN A 273 -0.19 23.61 2.33
C ASN A 273 0.63 22.83 1.30
N LEU A 274 0.09 22.73 0.10
CA LEU A 274 0.72 22.06 -1.01
C LEU A 274 0.65 22.92 -2.27
N THR A 275 1.76 23.05 -2.98
CA THR A 275 1.84 23.75 -4.26
C THR A 275 2.34 22.80 -5.34
N LEU A 276 1.52 22.58 -6.37
CA LEU A 276 1.90 21.89 -7.59
C LEU A 276 2.45 22.92 -8.58
N ASN A 277 3.72 22.79 -8.93
CA ASN A 277 4.36 23.62 -9.94
C ASN A 277 4.38 22.87 -11.27
N TYR A 278 3.97 23.55 -12.33
CA TYR A 278 3.93 22.99 -13.68
C TYR A 278 4.98 23.64 -14.58
N HIS A 279 5.32 22.96 -15.66
CA HIS A 279 6.10 23.54 -16.75
C HIS A 279 5.22 24.31 -17.72
N GLY A 280 5.44 25.62 -17.80
CA GLY A 280 4.72 26.50 -18.74
C GLY A 280 3.26 26.77 -18.35
N SER A 281 2.90 26.60 -17.08
CA SER A 281 1.56 26.93 -16.56
C SER A 281 1.65 27.42 -15.12
N ALA A 282 0.67 28.22 -14.70
CA ALA A 282 0.61 28.77 -13.35
C ALA A 282 0.48 27.65 -12.29
N PRO A 283 1.12 27.78 -11.11
CA PRO A 283 1.07 26.76 -10.07
C PRO A 283 -0.36 26.59 -9.53
N GLN A 284 -0.69 25.36 -9.14
CA GLN A 284 -1.90 25.06 -8.40
C GLN A 284 -1.58 24.96 -6.91
N LYS A 285 -2.12 25.90 -6.12
CA LYS A 285 -2.04 25.88 -4.66
C LYS A 285 -3.24 25.14 -4.08
N VAL A 286 -2.98 24.29 -3.09
CA VAL A 286 -3.95 23.57 -2.28
C VAL A 286 -3.67 23.94 -0.85
N TYR A 287 -4.57 24.72 -0.26
CA TYR A 287 -4.43 25.19 1.10
C TYR A 287 -5.04 24.18 2.07
N ASN A 288 -4.44 24.07 3.26
CA ASN A 288 -4.95 23.27 4.36
C ASN A 288 -5.31 21.85 3.94
N VAL A 289 -4.33 21.09 3.43
CA VAL A 289 -4.55 19.73 2.90
C VAL A 289 -5.05 18.76 3.96
N ASN A 290 -4.74 19.02 5.23
CA ASN A 290 -5.23 18.27 6.39
C ASN A 290 -6.60 18.77 6.89
N LYS A 291 -7.15 19.86 6.32
CA LYS A 291 -8.45 20.46 6.66
C LYS A 291 -8.60 20.80 8.16
N GLY A 292 -7.52 21.22 8.81
CA GLY A 292 -7.53 21.48 10.26
C GLY A 292 -7.47 20.23 11.12
N ASN A 293 -7.47 19.02 10.56
CA ASN A 293 -7.39 17.78 11.34
C ASN A 293 -5.95 17.48 11.75
N LYS A 294 -5.82 16.84 12.91
CA LYS A 294 -4.56 16.27 13.41
C LYS A 294 -4.13 15.08 12.55
N TRP A 295 -2.88 15.05 12.10
CA TRP A 295 -2.27 13.82 11.57
C TRP A 295 -1.41 13.18 12.64
N ILE A 296 -1.95 12.14 13.26
CA ILE A 296 -1.32 11.43 14.36
C ILE A 296 0.03 10.80 13.99
N ASP A 297 0.86 10.62 15.01
CA ASP A 297 2.17 10.01 14.88
C ASP A 297 2.11 8.55 14.39
N ASN A 298 3.18 8.11 13.71
CA ASN A 298 3.34 6.76 13.16
C ASN A 298 2.12 6.30 12.34
N TYR A 299 1.69 7.17 11.42
CA TYR A 299 0.52 6.96 10.59
C TYR A 299 0.72 7.45 9.17
N SER A 300 0.04 6.82 8.20
CA SER A 300 0.05 7.25 6.81
C SER A 300 -1.26 7.96 6.45
N GLN A 301 -1.14 9.17 5.91
CA GLN A 301 -2.26 9.98 5.43
C GLN A 301 -2.30 10.01 3.91
N PHE A 302 -3.49 9.85 3.33
CA PHE A 302 -3.69 9.81 1.88
C PHE A 302 -4.44 11.05 1.41
N ILE A 303 -3.82 11.93 0.64
CA ILE A 303 -4.46 13.13 0.10
C ILE A 303 -4.56 13.01 -1.43
N THR A 304 -5.78 13.05 -1.95
CA THR A 304 -6.04 13.11 -3.38
C THR A 304 -6.26 14.57 -3.78
N VAL A 305 -5.47 15.03 -4.74
CA VAL A 305 -5.51 16.38 -5.28
C VAL A 305 -5.93 16.30 -6.75
N PRO A 306 -7.19 16.65 -7.08
CA PRO A 306 -7.61 16.84 -8.47
C PRO A 306 -6.81 17.96 -9.12
N LEU A 307 -6.38 17.77 -10.35
CA LEU A 307 -5.72 18.81 -11.14
C LEU A 307 -6.80 19.74 -11.72
N LYS A 308 -6.64 21.05 -11.55
CA LYS A 308 -7.57 22.06 -12.12
C LYS A 308 -7.71 21.91 -13.63
N THR A 309 -6.64 21.46 -14.28
CA THR A 309 -6.61 21.14 -15.70
C THR A 309 -5.85 19.83 -15.89
N PRO A 310 -6.42 18.84 -16.60
CA PRO A 310 -5.69 17.63 -16.94
C PRO A 310 -4.45 17.96 -17.78
N ILE A 311 -3.31 17.34 -17.46
CA ILE A 311 -2.03 17.64 -18.10
C ILE A 311 -1.26 16.36 -18.42
N ALA A 312 -0.30 16.44 -19.34
CA ALA A 312 0.65 15.37 -19.54
C ALA A 312 1.50 15.15 -18.27
N LEU A 313 1.83 13.90 -17.97
CA LEU A 313 2.58 13.50 -16.78
C LEU A 313 3.90 14.29 -16.59
N ASN A 314 4.61 14.56 -17.70
CA ASN A 314 5.90 15.25 -17.70
C ASN A 314 5.79 16.77 -17.42
N LYS A 315 4.58 17.34 -17.38
CA LYS A 315 4.34 18.75 -17.07
C LYS A 315 4.40 19.06 -15.57
N ILE A 316 4.38 18.06 -14.69
CA ILE A 316 4.60 18.27 -13.24
C ILE A 316 6.07 18.61 -12.99
N LYS A 317 6.39 19.87 -12.69
CA LYS A 317 7.76 20.32 -12.42
C LYS A 317 8.23 19.90 -11.03
N SER A 318 7.49 20.34 -10.02
CA SER A 318 7.82 20.12 -8.61
C SER A 318 6.59 20.21 -7.73
N VAL A 319 6.65 19.54 -6.58
CA VAL A 319 5.70 19.74 -5.48
C VAL A 319 6.41 20.48 -4.36
N GLU A 320 5.74 21.42 -3.74
CA GLU A 320 6.23 22.11 -2.55
C GLU A 320 5.22 21.93 -1.42
N LEU A 321 5.71 21.52 -0.26
CA LEU A 321 4.95 21.42 0.98
C LEU A 321 5.35 22.57 1.88
N HIS A 322 4.37 23.22 2.51
CA HIS A 322 4.60 24.37 3.37
C HIS A 322 3.73 24.30 4.62
N THR A 323 4.34 24.25 5.81
CA THR A 323 3.60 24.35 7.07
C THR A 323 3.29 25.82 7.40
N ILE A 324 2.10 26.11 7.91
CA ILE A 324 1.66 27.50 8.14
C ILE A 324 2.10 27.99 9.53
N SER A 325 1.83 27.21 10.58
CA SER A 325 2.13 27.62 11.96
C SER A 325 3.63 27.58 12.29
N GLY A 326 4.04 28.40 13.26
CA GLY A 326 5.41 28.54 13.74
C GLY A 326 5.70 27.92 15.11
N ASN A 327 4.69 27.44 15.84
CA ASN A 327 4.85 27.02 17.24
C ASN A 327 5.05 25.52 17.41
N ASP A 328 4.59 24.71 16.46
CA ASP A 328 4.72 23.26 16.50
C ASP A 328 5.68 22.71 15.45
N ASN A 329 6.22 21.51 15.72
CA ASN A 329 7.06 20.78 14.79
C ASN A 329 6.28 19.58 14.24
N PHE A 330 6.60 19.17 13.02
CA PHE A 330 5.95 18.02 12.37
C PHE A 330 7.00 17.21 11.62
N ASN A 331 7.02 15.90 11.83
CA ASN A 331 7.94 15.01 11.14
C ASN A 331 7.25 14.26 10.00
N LEU A 332 7.72 14.53 8.79
CA LEU A 332 7.40 13.73 7.62
C LEU A 332 8.50 12.68 7.45
N ASN A 333 8.14 11.41 7.64
CA ASN A 333 9.03 10.27 7.46
C ASN A 333 8.97 9.71 6.03
N LYS A 334 7.82 9.84 5.36
CA LYS A 334 7.62 9.27 4.03
C LYS A 334 6.80 10.22 3.18
N LEU A 335 7.24 10.40 1.94
CA LEU A 335 6.42 11.04 0.92
C LEU A 335 6.43 10.20 -0.35
N LYS A 336 5.22 9.90 -0.80
CA LYS A 336 4.94 9.05 -1.94
C LYS A 336 3.88 9.77 -2.79
N ILE A 337 4.13 9.93 -4.08
CA ILE A 337 3.22 10.66 -4.99
C ILE A 337 2.93 9.77 -6.20
N ASN A 338 1.64 9.51 -6.44
CA ASN A 338 1.17 8.80 -7.63
C ASN A 338 0.36 9.75 -8.50
N ALA A 339 0.57 9.67 -9.81
CA ALA A 339 -0.24 10.37 -10.78
C ALA A 339 -1.25 9.42 -11.41
N ARG A 340 -2.50 9.88 -11.56
CA ARG A 340 -3.61 9.06 -12.06
C ARG A 340 -4.29 9.69 -13.28
N GLY A 341 -4.67 8.83 -14.21
CA GLY A 341 -5.33 9.13 -15.49
C GLY A 341 -5.85 7.84 -16.14
N TYR A 342 -6.26 7.86 -17.40
CA TYR A 342 -6.85 6.67 -18.04
C TYR A 342 -5.82 5.56 -18.16
N LYS A 343 -6.06 4.43 -17.49
CA LYS A 343 -5.08 3.33 -17.33
C LYS A 343 -3.70 3.78 -16.83
N VAL A 344 -3.60 4.98 -16.25
CA VAL A 344 -2.38 5.52 -15.65
C VAL A 344 -2.55 5.49 -14.14
N ASN A 345 -1.69 4.74 -13.47
CA ASN A 345 -1.46 4.84 -12.03
C ASN A 345 0.05 4.70 -11.79
N ARG A 346 0.77 5.82 -11.78
CA ARG A 346 2.24 5.81 -11.79
C ARG A 346 2.80 6.55 -10.59
N ARG A 347 3.65 5.87 -9.80
CA ARG A 347 4.49 6.51 -8.80
C ARG A 347 5.47 7.46 -9.51
N ILE A 348 5.37 8.75 -9.23
CA ILE A 348 6.23 9.80 -9.79
C ILE A 348 7.26 10.31 -8.78
N TYR A 349 7.06 9.99 -7.51
CA TYR A 349 8.01 10.31 -6.45
C TYR A 349 7.84 9.35 -5.28
N GLU A 350 8.97 8.97 -4.68
CA GLU A 350 9.02 8.20 -3.44
C GLU A 350 10.30 8.56 -2.71
N LYS A 351 10.16 8.92 -1.43
CA LYS A 351 11.29 9.06 -0.52
C LYS A 351 10.87 8.69 0.89
N LEU A 352 11.79 8.04 1.60
CA LEU A 352 11.65 7.56 2.98
C LEU A 352 12.77 8.18 3.82
N GLY A 353 12.52 8.37 5.12
CA GLY A 353 13.46 8.88 6.12
C GLY A 353 12.81 8.88 7.51
N ALA A 354 13.59 9.02 8.57
CA ALA A 354 13.08 9.07 9.94
C ALA A 354 13.82 10.16 10.74
N PRO A 355 13.55 11.46 10.49
CA PRO A 355 12.59 11.99 9.52
C PRO A 355 13.17 12.22 8.13
N LEU A 356 12.32 12.12 7.09
CA LEU A 356 12.64 12.61 5.75
C LEU A 356 12.71 14.15 5.75
N LYS A 357 11.78 14.79 6.47
CA LYS A 357 11.75 16.22 6.71
C LYS A 357 11.18 16.47 8.09
N ARG A 358 11.92 17.23 8.90
CA ARG A 358 11.40 17.87 10.10
C ARG A 358 10.96 19.27 9.74
N PHE A 359 9.67 19.54 9.83
CA PHE A 359 9.13 20.90 9.74
C PHE A 359 9.24 21.55 11.11
N THR A 360 9.73 22.78 11.14
CA THR A 360 9.86 23.58 12.36
C THR A 360 9.42 25.01 12.10
N GLY A 361 9.27 25.82 13.15
CA GLY A 361 8.99 27.25 13.01
C GLY A 361 9.98 28.01 12.13
N LYS A 362 11.23 27.53 12.01
CA LYS A 362 12.27 28.13 11.15
C LYS A 362 12.40 27.46 9.78
N ASP A 363 12.04 26.19 9.67
CA ASP A 363 12.20 25.39 8.46
C ASP A 363 10.86 24.77 8.05
N LYS A 364 10.05 25.56 7.33
CA LYS A 364 8.66 25.26 7.01
C LYS A 364 8.43 24.67 5.63
N ILE A 365 9.45 24.62 4.77
CA ILE A 365 9.30 24.29 3.34
C ILE A 365 9.99 22.98 3.01
N PHE A 366 9.32 22.13 2.25
CA PHE A 366 9.91 20.95 1.63
C PHE A 366 9.59 20.90 0.14
N ARG A 367 10.64 21.06 -0.67
CA ARG A 367 10.52 21.05 -2.14
C ARG A 367 10.95 19.71 -2.72
N VAL A 368 10.10 19.19 -3.58
CA VAL A 368 10.25 17.92 -4.28
C VAL A 368 10.30 18.18 -5.78
N LEU A 369 11.45 17.90 -6.40
CA LEU A 369 11.57 17.94 -7.86
C LEU A 369 11.00 16.64 -8.43
N VAL A 370 10.06 16.75 -9.37
CA VAL A 370 9.45 15.60 -10.07
C VAL A 370 10.06 15.51 -11.46
N ASN A 371 9.78 16.51 -12.31
CA ASN A 371 10.43 16.68 -13.60
C ASN A 371 11.15 18.03 -13.59
N PRO A 372 12.46 18.10 -13.30
CA PRO A 372 13.14 19.40 -13.19
C PRO A 372 13.21 20.16 -14.51
N ASN A 373 13.19 19.45 -15.65
CA ASN A 373 13.31 20.01 -16.99
C ASN A 373 11.96 20.07 -17.70
N PRO A 374 11.68 21.14 -18.49
CA PRO A 374 10.44 21.26 -19.24
C PRO A 374 10.31 20.18 -20.33
N PRO A 375 9.08 19.73 -20.64
CA PRO A 375 8.85 18.82 -21.75
C PRO A 375 9.30 19.42 -23.07
N THR A 376 10.16 18.72 -23.80
CA THR A 376 10.54 19.08 -25.16
C THR A 376 9.30 18.95 -26.06
N ILE A 377 8.91 20.05 -26.71
CA ILE A 377 7.87 20.02 -27.75
C ILE A 377 8.51 19.37 -28.97
N ALA A 378 8.07 18.16 -29.31
CA ALA A 378 8.31 17.62 -30.65
C ALA A 378 7.43 18.43 -31.60
N LEU A 379 8.01 19.41 -32.29
CA LEU A 379 7.36 20.03 -33.44
C LEU A 379 7.21 18.94 -34.50
N SER A 380 5.98 18.45 -34.69
CA SER A 380 5.65 17.61 -35.84
C SER A 380 5.95 18.42 -37.10
N ARG A 381 7.07 18.11 -37.77
CA ARG A 381 7.36 18.66 -39.09
C ARG A 381 6.31 18.09 -40.05
N VAL A 382 5.46 18.97 -40.56
CA VAL A 382 4.70 18.74 -41.79
C VAL A 382 5.72 18.52 -42.89
N ASN A 383 5.70 17.34 -43.51
CA ASN A 383 6.50 17.06 -44.69
C ASN A 383 5.89 17.83 -45.87
N LEU A 384 6.46 18.99 -46.18
CA LEU A 384 6.39 19.58 -47.52
C LEU A 384 7.74 19.32 -48.19
N GLY A 385 7.67 18.65 -49.34
CA GLY A 385 8.80 18.06 -50.01
C GLY A 385 9.66 19.03 -50.80
N THR A 386 10.82 18.46 -51.15
CA THR A 386 11.69 18.75 -52.30
C THR A 386 12.59 19.98 -52.23
N GLY A 387 13.89 19.71 -52.25
CA GLY A 387 14.96 20.70 -52.45
C GLY A 387 16.32 20.13 -52.07
N LYS A 388 16.93 19.37 -52.97
CA LYS A 388 18.29 18.82 -52.87
C LYS A 388 19.33 19.96 -52.77
N THR A 389 20.18 19.93 -51.75
CA THR A 389 21.61 20.28 -51.86
C THR A 389 22.38 19.53 -50.78
N GLY A 390 23.46 18.86 -51.20
CA GLY A 390 24.20 17.90 -50.38
C GLY A 390 24.98 18.55 -49.25
N VAL A 391 24.87 17.95 -48.07
CA VAL A 391 25.93 17.86 -47.07
C VAL A 391 25.87 16.44 -46.50
N LYS A 392 27.00 15.73 -46.53
CA LYS A 392 27.19 14.42 -45.90
C LYS A 392 26.81 14.54 -44.41
N PRO A 393 25.89 13.74 -43.85
CA PRO A 393 25.52 13.89 -42.45
C PRO A 393 26.67 13.37 -41.56
N THR A 394 27.34 14.30 -40.89
CA THR A 394 28.18 13.98 -39.73
C THR A 394 27.26 13.50 -38.60
N PRO A 395 27.44 12.29 -38.05
CA PRO A 395 26.50 11.71 -37.11
C PRO A 395 26.65 12.35 -35.73
N THR A 396 25.78 13.30 -35.36
CA THR A 396 25.82 13.89 -34.01
C THR A 396 24.42 14.13 -33.44
N GLY A 397 24.03 13.20 -32.57
CA GLY A 397 22.91 13.34 -31.63
C GLY A 397 23.11 12.48 -30.37
N LYS A 398 24.37 12.18 -30.00
CA LYS A 398 24.64 11.39 -28.79
C LYS A 398 24.35 12.25 -27.56
N LYS A 399 23.43 11.80 -26.73
CA LYS A 399 23.12 12.44 -25.44
C LYS A 399 24.33 12.32 -24.52
N LYS A 400 24.77 13.45 -23.97
CA LYS A 400 25.86 13.52 -22.99
C LYS A 400 25.51 12.71 -21.74
N ILE A 401 26.38 11.80 -21.33
CA ILE A 401 26.35 11.16 -20.02
C ILE A 401 27.05 12.12 -19.04
N ASP A 402 26.33 12.55 -18.01
CA ASP A 402 26.79 13.57 -17.07
C ASP A 402 26.70 13.11 -15.60
N LYS A 403 26.22 11.89 -15.36
CA LYS A 403 26.07 11.33 -14.01
C LYS A 403 26.25 9.81 -13.99
N LEU A 404 26.80 9.31 -12.89
CA LEU A 404 26.68 7.92 -12.47
C LEU A 404 25.77 7.84 -11.25
N ARG A 405 24.83 6.89 -11.25
CA ARG A 405 24.10 6.48 -10.04
C ARG A 405 24.60 5.11 -9.63
N LEU A 406 25.06 5.00 -8.40
CA LEU A 406 25.48 3.74 -7.79
C LEU A 406 24.42 3.32 -6.77
N TRP A 407 24.02 2.06 -6.82
CA TRP A 407 23.32 1.38 -5.74
C TRP A 407 24.29 0.39 -5.11
N ILE A 408 24.46 0.49 -3.81
CA ILE A 408 25.47 -0.22 -3.04
C ILE A 408 24.74 -0.92 -1.89
N ARG A 409 24.73 -2.25 -1.91
CA ARG A 409 24.16 -3.09 -0.87
C ARG A 409 25.26 -3.48 0.12
N THR A 410 25.09 -3.09 1.37
CA THR A 410 25.92 -3.60 2.47
C THR A 410 25.49 -5.02 2.84
N GLY A 411 26.45 -5.87 3.20
CA GLY A 411 26.23 -7.23 3.64
C GLY A 411 25.96 -7.34 5.12
N ASP A 412 26.35 -8.45 5.74
CA ASP A 412 26.22 -8.65 7.20
C ASP A 412 27.12 -7.73 8.05
N ASP A 413 27.90 -6.87 7.41
CA ASP A 413 28.77 -5.89 8.07
C ASP A 413 28.50 -4.52 7.45
N ASP A 414 28.44 -3.50 8.30
CA ASP A 414 28.05 -2.15 7.92
C ASP A 414 29.25 -1.29 7.47
N LEU A 415 28.99 -0.10 6.93
CA LEU A 415 30.01 0.95 6.83
C LEU A 415 29.70 1.97 7.92
N ARG A 416 30.53 2.08 8.94
CA ARG A 416 30.23 2.84 10.17
C ARG A 416 30.19 4.35 9.99
N GLY A 417 30.96 4.88 9.04
CA GLY A 417 31.10 6.34 8.87
C GLY A 417 32.10 6.94 9.85
N GLY A 418 31.92 8.20 10.23
CA GLY A 418 32.89 8.95 11.04
C GLY A 418 34.21 9.14 10.27
N ASN A 419 35.28 8.46 10.71
CA ASN A 419 36.58 8.47 10.03
C ASN A 419 36.73 7.35 8.97
N ASP A 420 35.77 6.43 8.92
CA ASP A 420 35.74 5.27 8.05
C ASP A 420 34.69 5.45 6.96
N ASN A 421 35.14 5.98 5.82
CA ASN A 421 34.28 6.46 4.75
C ASN A 421 34.64 5.84 3.41
N LEU A 422 33.70 5.94 2.47
CA LEU A 422 33.88 5.51 1.10
C LEU A 422 34.20 6.71 0.19
N ASN A 423 35.24 6.58 -0.61
CA ASN A 423 35.54 7.43 -1.75
C ASN A 423 35.21 6.66 -3.04
N ILE A 424 34.83 7.39 -4.09
CA ILE A 424 34.65 6.81 -5.43
C ILE A 424 35.57 7.53 -6.42
N VAL A 425 36.39 6.76 -7.13
CA VAL A 425 37.31 7.28 -8.16
C VAL A 425 36.90 6.74 -9.52
N ILE A 426 36.58 7.64 -10.44
CA ILE A 426 36.20 7.33 -11.82
C ILE A 426 37.42 7.55 -12.70
N HIS A 427 37.81 6.52 -13.44
CA HIS A 427 38.86 6.60 -14.45
C HIS A 427 38.23 6.63 -15.84
N TYR A 428 38.72 7.54 -16.67
CA TYR A 428 38.28 7.67 -18.05
C TYR A 428 39.28 6.98 -18.99
N GLY A 429 38.83 6.54 -20.16
CA GLY A 429 39.66 5.87 -21.17
C GLY A 429 40.81 6.73 -21.69
N ASN A 430 40.69 8.06 -21.59
CA ASN A 430 41.73 9.02 -21.96
C ASN A 430 42.77 9.28 -20.86
N GLY A 431 42.78 8.49 -19.78
CA GLY A 431 43.73 8.61 -18.67
C GLY A 431 43.34 9.63 -17.58
N ARG A 432 42.31 10.48 -17.79
CA ARG A 432 41.81 11.39 -16.75
C ARG A 432 41.18 10.62 -15.59
N LYS A 433 41.14 11.24 -14.41
CA LYS A 433 40.50 10.69 -13.21
C LYS A 433 39.64 11.75 -12.52
N GLN A 434 38.56 11.31 -11.87
CA GLN A 434 37.73 12.13 -11.00
C GLN A 434 37.51 11.39 -9.68
N ALA A 435 37.90 12.00 -8.55
CA ALA A 435 37.63 11.48 -7.23
C ALA A 435 36.46 12.22 -6.57
N VAL A 436 35.56 11.46 -5.94
CA VAL A 436 34.52 11.96 -5.05
C VAL A 436 34.77 11.38 -3.67
N ASN A 437 35.19 12.23 -2.76
CA ASN A 437 35.56 11.80 -1.41
C ASN A 437 34.35 11.79 -0.49
N ASN A 438 34.34 10.87 0.47
CA ASN A 438 33.37 10.76 1.54
C ASN A 438 31.91 10.73 1.03
N VAL A 439 31.59 9.78 0.14
CA VAL A 439 30.27 9.70 -0.50
C VAL A 439 29.15 9.34 0.49
N ASN A 440 29.50 8.71 1.61
CA ASN A 440 28.60 8.44 2.74
C ASN A 440 28.52 9.61 3.73
N LYS A 441 29.28 10.70 3.53
CA LYS A 441 29.27 11.94 4.34
C LYS A 441 29.47 11.70 5.84
N GLY A 442 30.36 10.79 6.23
CA GLY A 442 30.56 10.44 7.63
C GLY A 442 29.39 9.66 8.26
N THR A 443 28.37 9.31 7.49
CA THR A 443 27.17 8.62 7.98
C THR A 443 27.33 7.11 7.89
N ARG A 444 26.77 6.40 8.86
CA ARG A 444 26.66 4.94 8.86
C ARG A 444 25.73 4.45 7.75
N TRP A 445 26.21 3.54 6.91
CA TRP A 445 25.37 2.69 6.07
C TRP A 445 25.20 1.36 6.78
N LYS A 446 24.04 1.15 7.40
CA LYS A 446 23.70 -0.05 8.20
C LYS A 446 23.96 -1.34 7.40
N ASP A 447 24.21 -2.44 8.08
CA ASP A 447 24.25 -3.78 7.48
C ASP A 447 22.92 -4.08 6.75
N LYS A 448 22.99 -4.92 5.71
CA LYS A 448 21.86 -5.35 4.87
C LYS A 448 21.04 -4.22 4.22
N SER A 449 21.61 -3.01 4.13
CA SER A 449 20.93 -1.82 3.61
C SER A 449 21.33 -1.53 2.16
N LEU A 450 20.41 -0.97 1.40
CA LEU A 450 20.66 -0.48 0.05
C LEU A 450 20.88 1.04 0.09
N ASN A 451 22.05 1.49 -0.32
CA ASN A 451 22.45 2.89 -0.32
C ASN A 451 22.63 3.36 -1.76
N SER A 452 22.25 4.60 -2.04
CA SER A 452 22.40 5.17 -3.39
C SER A 452 23.28 6.41 -3.38
N VAL A 453 24.23 6.47 -4.31
CA VAL A 453 25.13 7.62 -4.50
C VAL A 453 24.97 8.13 -5.93
N ASP A 454 24.71 9.43 -6.07
CA ASP A 454 24.74 10.11 -7.36
C ASP A 454 26.05 10.89 -7.49
N ILE A 455 26.81 10.62 -8.55
CA ILE A 455 28.04 11.33 -8.88
C ILE A 455 27.84 12.08 -10.19
N SER A 456 27.91 13.41 -10.14
CA SER A 456 28.01 14.23 -11.35
C SER A 456 29.39 14.07 -11.97
N LEU A 457 29.47 13.85 -13.28
CA LEU A 457 30.72 13.71 -14.02
C LEU A 457 31.23 15.09 -14.44
N ASN A 458 32.49 15.38 -14.11
CA ASN A 458 33.15 16.63 -14.47
C ASN A 458 33.73 16.57 -15.90
N ASN A 459 33.86 15.37 -16.48
CA ASN A 459 34.17 15.20 -17.90
C ASN A 459 32.90 14.91 -18.68
N ASN A 460 32.75 15.59 -19.82
CA ASN A 460 31.68 15.33 -20.76
C ASN A 460 32.01 14.02 -21.50
N ILE A 461 31.26 12.96 -21.23
CA ILE A 461 31.35 11.71 -21.99
C ILE A 461 30.04 11.46 -22.74
N TYR A 462 30.10 10.74 -23.84
CA TYR A 462 28.97 10.48 -24.74
C TYR A 462 28.72 8.99 -24.97
N ALA A 463 29.61 8.13 -24.47
CA ALA A 463 29.45 6.68 -24.40
C ALA A 463 29.93 6.13 -23.05
N ILE A 464 29.23 5.10 -22.56
CA ILE A 464 29.58 4.40 -21.30
C ILE A 464 31.00 3.81 -21.37
N SER A 465 31.44 3.41 -22.57
CA SER A 465 32.80 2.87 -22.82
C SER A 465 33.92 3.88 -22.61
N GLU A 466 33.62 5.17 -22.46
CA GLU A 466 34.63 6.19 -22.12
C GLU A 466 35.04 6.16 -20.65
N ILE A 467 34.34 5.40 -19.80
CA ILE A 467 34.75 5.07 -18.44
C ILE A 467 35.51 3.75 -18.49
N SER A 468 36.75 3.75 -18.04
CA SER A 468 37.60 2.56 -18.03
C SER A 468 37.45 1.74 -16.75
N GLN A 469 37.31 2.41 -15.61
CA GLN A 469 37.03 1.75 -14.32
C GLN A 469 36.38 2.71 -13.32
N VAL A 470 35.58 2.17 -12.41
CA VAL A 470 35.11 2.87 -11.20
C VAL A 470 35.67 2.14 -9.99
N VAL A 471 36.43 2.84 -9.15
CA VAL A 471 37.09 2.30 -7.96
C VAL A 471 36.36 2.80 -6.72
N LEU A 472 35.89 1.87 -5.89
CA LEU A 472 35.44 2.14 -4.53
C LEU A 472 36.67 2.05 -3.63
N GLN A 473 36.97 3.09 -2.86
CA GLN A 473 38.15 3.16 -2.01
C GLN A 473 37.77 3.60 -0.58
N THR A 474 37.99 2.75 0.41
CA THR A 474 37.71 3.08 1.81
C THR A 474 38.87 3.81 2.48
N THR A 475 38.56 4.62 3.50
CA THR A 475 39.57 5.36 4.31
C THR A 475 40.03 4.58 5.55
N PHE A 476 39.74 3.28 5.63
CA PHE A 476 39.94 2.46 6.82
C PHE A 476 41.40 2.47 7.28
N ARG A 477 41.63 2.82 8.54
CA ARG A 477 43.00 2.94 9.10
C ARG A 477 43.48 1.67 9.80
N GLY A 478 42.57 0.78 10.22
CA GLY A 478 42.88 -0.41 11.02
C GLY A 478 43.14 -0.08 12.50
N GLY A 479 43.31 -1.12 13.34
CA GLY A 479 43.52 -1.00 14.80
C GLY A 479 42.25 -1.06 15.65
N LEU A 480 42.38 -0.86 16.97
CA LEU A 480 41.25 -0.78 17.91
C LEU A 480 40.33 0.39 17.52
N GLY A 481 39.18 0.08 16.92
CA GLY A 481 38.18 1.07 16.48
C GLY A 481 38.10 1.31 14.96
N GLY A 482 38.95 0.67 14.16
CA GLY A 482 38.84 0.72 12.69
C GLY A 482 37.67 -0.11 12.16
N ASP A 483 37.11 0.31 11.03
CA ASP A 483 35.98 -0.40 10.40
C ASP A 483 36.40 -1.48 9.39
N ASN A 484 35.48 -2.40 9.15
CA ASN A 484 35.49 -3.34 8.05
C ASN A 484 34.06 -3.44 7.48
N TRP A 485 33.94 -3.63 6.17
CA TRP A 485 32.64 -3.49 5.51
C TRP A 485 32.46 -4.58 4.44
N ASN A 486 31.31 -5.25 4.45
CA ASN A 486 30.93 -6.20 3.41
C ASN A 486 30.09 -5.50 2.33
N LEU A 487 30.59 -5.49 1.10
CA LEU A 487 29.82 -5.16 -0.09
C LEU A 487 29.19 -6.46 -0.63
N ASN A 488 27.86 -6.53 -0.68
CA ASN A 488 27.15 -7.70 -1.21
C ASN A 488 26.74 -7.52 -2.68
N ALA A 489 26.27 -6.33 -3.05
CA ALA A 489 25.90 -6.03 -4.43
C ALA A 489 26.19 -4.58 -4.79
N ILE A 490 26.53 -4.37 -6.06
CA ILE A 490 26.71 -3.03 -6.63
C ILE A 490 26.13 -2.98 -8.04
N ARG A 491 25.36 -1.92 -8.30
CA ARG A 491 24.92 -1.54 -9.64
C ARG A 491 25.33 -0.10 -9.91
N ILE A 492 25.95 0.15 -11.06
CA ILE A 492 26.38 1.46 -11.52
C ILE A 492 25.67 1.72 -12.84
N GLU A 493 24.88 2.78 -12.91
CA GLU A 493 24.15 3.18 -14.10
C GLU A 493 24.60 4.56 -14.57
N ALA A 494 24.93 4.65 -15.86
CA ALA A 494 25.25 5.89 -16.52
C ALA A 494 23.98 6.64 -16.91
N ARG A 495 23.97 7.95 -16.67
CA ARG A 495 22.81 8.80 -16.87
C ARG A 495 23.14 10.06 -17.64
N SER A 496 22.18 10.50 -18.43
CA SER A 496 22.12 11.81 -19.07
C SER A 496 21.01 12.60 -18.38
N GLY A 497 21.40 13.48 -17.46
CA GLY A 497 20.51 14.09 -16.48
C GLY A 497 19.75 13.03 -15.67
N ASN A 498 18.43 13.00 -15.86
CA ASN A 498 17.53 12.04 -15.20
C ASN A 498 17.15 10.86 -16.09
N THR A 499 17.76 10.67 -17.26
CA THR A 499 17.51 9.51 -18.12
C THR A 499 18.62 8.48 -17.93
N ALA A 500 18.26 7.23 -17.62
CA ALA A 500 19.19 6.12 -17.67
C ALA A 500 19.65 5.91 -19.11
N VAL A 501 20.96 5.93 -19.34
CA VAL A 501 21.58 5.66 -20.65
C VAL A 501 21.94 4.18 -20.75
N GLY A 502 22.33 3.56 -19.63
CA GLY A 502 22.57 2.13 -19.54
C GLY A 502 23.38 1.75 -18.29
N ASN A 503 23.44 0.45 -17.99
CA ASN A 503 24.28 -0.05 -16.90
C ASN A 503 25.75 -0.02 -17.32
N TYR A 504 26.59 0.57 -16.47
CA TYR A 504 28.05 0.48 -16.59
C TYR A 504 28.58 -0.82 -15.98
N TYR A 505 28.09 -1.18 -14.79
CA TYR A 505 28.55 -2.37 -14.06
C TYR A 505 27.46 -2.87 -13.11
N GLU A 506 27.29 -4.18 -12.99
CA GLU A 506 26.35 -4.81 -12.07
C GLU A 506 26.91 -6.16 -11.62
N ARG A 507 27.09 -6.36 -10.31
CA ARG A 507 27.55 -7.63 -9.74
C ARG A 507 27.06 -7.80 -8.31
N GLY A 508 26.92 -9.05 -7.89
CA GLY A 508 26.56 -9.44 -6.53
C GLY A 508 25.07 -9.72 -6.38
N VAL A 509 24.69 -10.22 -5.20
CA VAL A 509 23.32 -10.56 -4.81
C VAL A 509 23.16 -10.23 -3.32
N ASP A 510 21.94 -10.15 -2.82
CA ASP A 510 21.66 -9.59 -1.50
C ASP A 510 22.28 -10.37 -0.32
N ASP A 511 22.49 -11.68 -0.48
CA ASP A 511 22.87 -12.63 0.57
C ASP A 511 24.30 -13.18 0.46
N LYS A 512 25.08 -12.74 -0.53
CA LYS A 512 26.46 -13.20 -0.74
C LYS A 512 27.45 -12.05 -0.77
N ILE A 513 28.52 -12.18 0.00
CA ILE A 513 29.61 -11.19 0.01
C ILE A 513 30.28 -11.16 -1.36
N LEU A 514 30.17 -10.01 -2.02
CA LEU A 514 30.89 -9.72 -3.27
C LEU A 514 32.32 -9.26 -2.97
N HIS A 515 32.50 -8.44 -1.94
CA HIS A 515 33.82 -7.97 -1.52
C HIS A 515 33.82 -7.56 -0.05
N ARG A 516 34.83 -8.00 0.70
CA ARG A 516 35.08 -7.54 2.08
C ARG A 516 36.18 -6.49 2.09
N PHE A 517 35.82 -5.27 2.47
CA PHE A 517 36.76 -4.17 2.71
C PHE A 517 37.37 -4.29 4.10
N THR A 518 38.70 -4.18 4.17
CA THR A 518 39.46 -4.18 5.41
C THR A 518 40.59 -3.15 5.33
N ALA A 519 41.29 -2.89 6.44
CA ALA A 519 42.47 -2.03 6.45
C ALA A 519 43.57 -2.49 5.47
N ASN A 520 43.64 -3.77 5.12
CA ASN A 520 44.60 -4.31 4.15
C ASN A 520 44.00 -4.48 2.73
N LYS A 521 42.68 -4.36 2.60
CA LYS A 521 41.94 -4.51 1.35
C LYS A 521 40.94 -3.36 1.19
N ARG A 522 41.45 -2.19 0.84
CA ARG A 522 40.69 -0.93 0.84
C ARG A 522 39.99 -0.61 -0.47
N THR A 523 40.18 -1.41 -1.51
CA THR A 523 39.68 -1.08 -2.85
C THR A 523 38.90 -2.21 -3.50
N PHE A 524 37.81 -1.84 -4.16
CA PHE A 524 37.06 -2.68 -5.08
C PHE A 524 36.99 -1.97 -6.42
N THR A 525 37.33 -2.67 -7.50
CA THR A 525 37.33 -2.09 -8.85
C THR A 525 36.20 -2.68 -9.69
N ALA A 526 35.27 -1.83 -10.12
CA ALA A 526 34.27 -2.14 -11.13
C ALA A 526 34.84 -1.83 -12.53
N ARG A 527 35.33 -2.87 -13.20
CA ARG A 527 35.74 -2.84 -14.62
C ARG A 527 34.67 -3.49 -15.47
N ARG A 528 34.39 -2.88 -16.61
CA ARG A 528 33.44 -3.41 -17.59
C ARG A 528 34.05 -4.57 -18.37
#